data_AF-A0A6B3FGL1-F1
#
_entry.id   AF-A0A6B3FGL1-F1
#
_cell.length_a   1.000
_cell.length_b   1.000
_cell.length_c   1.000
_cell.angle_alpha   90.00
_cell.angle_beta   90.00
_cell.angle_gamma   90.00
#
_symmetry.space_group_name_H-M   'P 1'
#
loop_
_entity.id
_entity.type
_entity.pdbx_description
1 polymer ?
#
loop_
_entity_poly.entity_id
_entity_poly.type
_entity_poly.pdbx_seq_one_letter_code
_entity_poly.pdbx_strand_id
1 'polypeptide(L)'
;PFMLYYNKDVFAKAGLDPEKPQLSTYEDVLAAAEAIKKSNAAKFALYPPATSDATNALFDFYPLYLANSGGTQLVKDGKATFTSPAGQQTL
;
A
#
# COMPACT_ATOMS: atom_id res chain seq x y z
N PRO A 1 -12.62 -3.66 6.97
CA PRO A 1 -11.15 -3.53 7.04
C PRO A 1 -10.54 -3.62 5.64
N PHE A 2 -9.77 -2.61 5.23
CA PHE A 2 -8.99 -2.64 3.99
C PHE A 2 -7.59 -3.15 4.31
N MET A 3 -7.14 -4.15 3.55
CA MET A 3 -5.87 -4.84 3.75
C MET A 3 -5.18 -4.99 2.41
N LEU A 4 -3.85 -5.12 2.42
CA LEU A 4 -3.10 -5.48 1.23
C LEU A 4 -3.32 -6.95 0.89
N TYR A 5 -3.75 -7.21 -0.35
CA TYR A 5 -3.75 -8.55 -0.92
C TYR A 5 -2.49 -8.75 -1.76
N TYR A 6 -1.97 -9.98 -1.79
CA TYR A 6 -0.83 -10.35 -2.62
C TYR A 6 -1.08 -11.71 -3.28
N ASN A 7 -0.38 -11.95 -4.40
CA ASN A 7 -0.49 -13.20 -5.16
C ASN A 7 0.66 -14.15 -4.76
N LYS A 8 0.32 -15.27 -4.13
CA LYS A 8 1.28 -16.27 -3.63
C LYS A 8 2.11 -16.90 -4.76
N ASP A 9 1.52 -17.16 -5.92
CA ASP A 9 2.24 -17.72 -7.08
C ASP A 9 3.27 -16.73 -7.64
N VAL A 10 2.90 -15.44 -7.66
CA VAL A 10 3.82 -14.36 -8.07
C VAL A 10 4.97 -14.24 -7.06
N PHE A 11 4.70 -14.36 -5.76
CA PHE A 11 5.73 -14.35 -4.72
C PHE A 11 6.70 -15.51 -4.89
N ALA A 12 6.19 -16.74 -5.02
CA ALA A 12 7.02 -17.92 -5.22
C ALA A 12 7.88 -17.82 -6.50
N LYS A 13 7.29 -17.35 -7.61
CA LYS A 13 8.02 -17.12 -8.88
C LYS A 13 9.09 -16.03 -8.74
N ALA A 14 8.89 -15.05 -7.86
CA ALA A 14 9.84 -14.00 -7.56
C ALA A 14 10.92 -14.38 -6.53
N GLY A 15 10.87 -15.61 -5.99
CA GLY A 15 11.79 -16.06 -4.93
C GLY A 15 11.48 -15.51 -3.54
N LEU A 16 10.24 -15.04 -3.32
CA LEU A 16 9.75 -14.58 -2.02
C LEU A 16 8.98 -15.71 -1.31
N ASP A 17 8.91 -15.67 0.03
CA ASP A 17 8.15 -16.64 0.82
C ASP A 17 6.63 -16.31 0.76
N PRO A 18 5.79 -17.16 0.14
CA PRO A 18 4.36 -16.91 0.00
C PRO A 18 3.56 -17.21 1.27
N GLU A 19 4.14 -17.82 2.31
CA GLU A 19 3.49 -17.99 3.62
C GLU A 19 3.91 -16.91 4.62
N LYS A 20 5.06 -16.27 4.38
CA LYS A 20 5.61 -15.16 5.19
C LYS A 20 6.03 -14.00 4.29
N PRO A 21 5.07 -13.25 3.73
CA PRO A 21 5.32 -12.32 2.64
C PRO A 21 6.14 -11.08 3.04
N GLN A 22 6.31 -10.79 4.34
CA GLN A 22 7.00 -9.61 4.86
C GLN A 22 6.52 -8.33 4.17
N LEU A 23 5.31 -7.87 4.53
CA LEU A 23 4.65 -6.69 3.93
C LEU A 23 4.17 -5.71 5.00
N SER A 24 4.88 -5.62 6.13
CA SER A 24 4.38 -4.87 7.30
C SER A 24 4.80 -3.40 7.29
N THR A 25 5.75 -3.03 6.44
CA THR A 25 6.29 -1.66 6.29
C THR A 25 6.26 -1.22 4.82
N TYR A 26 6.48 0.06 4.56
CA TYR A 26 6.58 0.53 3.17
C TYR A 26 7.84 0.01 2.50
N GLU A 27 8.95 -0.08 3.24
CA GLU A 27 10.22 -0.64 2.78
C GLU A 27 10.06 -2.12 2.37
N ASP A 28 9.33 -2.89 3.18
CA ASP A 28 8.98 -4.29 2.91
C ASP A 28 8.20 -4.43 1.59
N VAL A 29 7.15 -3.62 1.41
CA VAL A 29 6.33 -3.64 0.19
C VAL A 29 7.15 -3.25 -1.04
N LEU A 30 8.02 -2.24 -0.93
CA LEU A 30 8.92 -1.82 -2.00
C LEU A 30 9.93 -2.93 -2.36
N ALA A 31 10.51 -3.59 -1.37
CA ALA A 31 11.44 -4.70 -1.59
C ALA A 31 10.77 -5.88 -2.32
N ALA A 32 9.55 -6.25 -1.92
CA ALA A 32 8.76 -7.28 -2.60
C ALA A 32 8.45 -6.87 -4.05
N ALA A 33 8.03 -5.61 -4.28
CA ALA A 33 7.74 -5.10 -5.61
C ALA A 33 8.97 -5.09 -6.52
N GLU A 34 10.15 -4.73 -5.99
CA GLU A 34 11.41 -4.82 -6.72
C GLU A 34 11.76 -6.25 -7.12
N ALA A 35 11.60 -7.23 -6.21
CA ALA A 35 11.87 -8.63 -6.50
C ALA A 35 10.93 -9.18 -7.60
N ILE A 36 9.64 -8.84 -7.55
CA ILE A 36 8.65 -9.20 -8.58
C ILE A 36 9.03 -8.59 -9.94
N LYS A 37 9.48 -7.33 -9.96
CA LYS A 37 9.93 -6.66 -11.19
C LYS A 37 11.20 -7.30 -11.75
N LYS A 38 12.22 -7.53 -10.92
CA LYS A 38 13.52 -8.10 -11.34
C LYS A 38 13.38 -9.52 -11.89
N SER A 39 12.49 -10.33 -11.31
CA SER A 39 12.21 -11.70 -11.74
C SER A 39 11.25 -11.80 -12.93
N ASN A 40 10.63 -10.69 -13.36
CA ASN A 40 9.54 -10.69 -14.33
C ASN A 40 8.40 -11.67 -13.93
N ALA A 41 8.13 -11.76 -12.62
CA ALA A 41 7.13 -12.67 -12.09
C ALA A 41 5.72 -12.27 -12.51
N ALA A 42 5.45 -10.96 -12.59
CA ALA A 42 4.21 -10.36 -13.04
C ALA A 42 4.46 -9.09 -13.87
N LYS A 43 3.47 -8.70 -14.68
CA LYS A 43 3.51 -7.46 -15.47
C LYS A 43 3.52 -6.20 -14.59
N PHE A 44 2.81 -6.24 -13.47
CA PHE A 44 2.72 -5.17 -12.48
C PHE A 44 2.92 -5.75 -11.09
N ALA A 45 3.68 -5.06 -10.25
CA ALA A 45 3.93 -5.47 -8.86
C ALA A 45 2.88 -4.92 -7.88
N LEU A 46 2.22 -3.82 -8.23
CA LEU A 46 1.14 -3.19 -7.47
C LEU A 46 0.04 -2.73 -8.44
N TYR A 47 -1.21 -2.80 -8.02
CA TYR A 47 -2.37 -2.47 -8.86
C TYR A 47 -3.37 -1.59 -8.11
N PRO A 48 -3.08 -0.28 -7.94
CA PRO A 48 -4.02 0.65 -7.33
C PRO A 48 -5.19 0.96 -8.28
N PRO A 49 -6.36 1.36 -7.75
CA PRO A 49 -7.45 1.85 -8.58
C PRO A 49 -7.01 3.06 -9.42
N ALA A 50 -7.37 3.08 -10.70
CA ALA A 50 -7.09 4.20 -11.61
C ALA A 50 -8.40 4.90 -12.00
N THR A 51 -8.94 5.69 -11.08
CA THR A 51 -10.17 6.48 -11.30
C THR A 51 -10.10 7.81 -10.54
N SER A 52 -10.80 8.81 -11.06
CA SER A 52 -10.95 10.13 -10.43
C SER A 52 -12.20 10.22 -9.53
N ASP A 53 -12.87 9.10 -9.25
CA ASP A 53 -13.99 9.07 -8.32
C ASP A 53 -13.53 9.54 -6.93
N ALA A 54 -14.19 10.57 -6.39
CA ALA A 54 -13.81 11.18 -5.12
C ALA A 54 -13.91 10.21 -3.94
N THR A 55 -14.69 9.14 -4.04
CA THR A 55 -14.85 8.13 -2.98
C THR A 55 -13.68 7.14 -2.95
N ASN A 56 -12.92 6.99 -4.05
CA ASN A 56 -11.86 6.00 -4.13
C ASN A 56 -10.73 6.24 -3.13
N ALA A 57 -10.41 7.52 -2.87
CA ALA A 57 -9.44 7.94 -1.84
C ALA A 57 -9.76 7.35 -0.45
N LEU A 58 -11.03 7.03 -0.19
CA LEU A 58 -11.49 6.44 1.08
C LEU A 58 -11.21 4.94 1.17
N PHE A 59 -10.85 4.30 0.06
CA PHE A 59 -10.66 2.86 -0.07
C PHE A 59 -9.22 2.45 -0.44
N ASP A 60 -8.39 3.40 -0.90
CA ASP A 60 -6.95 3.20 -1.14
C ASP A 60 -6.06 3.98 -0.15
N PHE A 61 -6.03 5.31 -0.23
CA PHE A 61 -5.18 6.20 0.54
C PHE A 61 -5.58 6.23 2.01
N TYR A 62 -6.87 6.43 2.32
CA TYR A 62 -7.29 6.66 3.70
C TYR A 62 -6.99 5.48 4.64
N PRO A 63 -7.24 4.21 4.26
CA PRO A 63 -6.83 3.08 5.10
C PRO A 63 -5.32 3.02 5.37
N LEU A 64 -4.48 3.30 4.37
CA LEU A 64 -3.03 3.34 4.54
C LEU A 64 -2.58 4.51 5.41
N TYR A 65 -3.20 5.68 5.25
CA TYR A 65 -2.95 6.84 6.08
C TYR A 65 -3.34 6.59 7.54
N LEU A 66 -4.48 5.95 7.79
CA LEU A 66 -4.89 5.54 9.13
C LEU A 66 -3.85 4.61 9.76
N ALA A 67 -3.37 3.61 9.02
CA ALA A 67 -2.36 2.69 9.52
C ALA A 67 -1.04 3.42 9.86
N ASN A 68 -0.57 4.28 8.96
CA ASN A 68 0.70 5.00 9.11
C ASN A 68 0.65 6.10 10.19
N SER A 69 -0.49 6.78 10.32
CA SER A 69 -0.68 7.88 11.27
C SER A 69 -1.14 7.46 12.67
N GLY A 70 -1.29 6.16 12.92
CA GLY A 70 -1.84 5.66 14.18
C GLY A 70 -3.33 6.00 14.38
N GLY A 71 -4.09 6.12 13.29
CA GLY A 71 -5.55 6.32 13.31
C GLY A 71 -6.00 7.78 13.24
N THR A 72 -5.16 8.70 12.74
CA THR A 72 -5.56 10.11 12.58
C THR A 72 -6.58 10.25 11.45
N GLN A 73 -7.73 10.90 11.72
CA GLN A 73 -8.77 11.16 10.71
C GLN A 73 -8.33 12.22 9.70
N LEU A 74 -8.85 12.17 8.46
CA LEU A 74 -8.50 13.12 7.37
C LEU A 74 -8.72 14.59 7.72
N VAL A 75 -9.75 14.87 8.53
CA VAL A 75 -10.07 16.21 9.01
C VAL A 75 -10.21 16.17 10.53
N LYS A 76 -9.50 17.08 11.21
CA LYS A 76 -9.60 17.28 12.65
C LYS A 76 -9.67 18.79 12.92
N ASP A 77 -10.61 19.21 13.75
CA ASP A 77 -10.83 20.63 14.11
C ASP A 77 -10.96 21.55 12.87
N GLY A 78 -11.65 21.07 11.84
CA GLY A 78 -11.86 21.79 10.58
C GLY A 78 -10.62 21.89 9.67
N LYS A 79 -9.53 21.19 9.99
CA LYS A 79 -8.27 21.23 9.22
C LYS A 79 -7.93 19.85 8.66
N ALA A 80 -7.41 19.84 7.44
CA ALA A 80 -6.85 18.65 6.83
C ALA A 80 -5.60 18.17 7.59
N THR A 81 -5.47 16.86 7.76
CA THR A 81 -4.36 16.23 8.50
C THR A 81 -3.39 15.47 7.57
N PHE A 82 -3.84 15.14 6.34
CA PHE A 82 -3.08 14.38 5.36
C PHE A 82 -1.91 15.15 4.70
N THR A 83 -1.73 16.43 5.04
CA THR A 83 -0.53 17.21 4.67
C THR A 83 0.61 17.08 5.70
N SER A 84 0.40 16.30 6.76
CA SER A 84 1.42 15.93 7.75
C SER A 84 2.49 14.99 7.17
N PRO A 85 3.62 14.77 7.87
CA PRO A 85 4.65 13.81 7.42
C PRO A 85 4.11 12.40 7.15
N ALA A 86 3.20 11.89 7.99
CA ALA A 86 2.59 10.58 7.77
C ALA A 86 1.71 10.55 6.52
N GLY A 87 1.04 11.67 6.21
CA GLY A 87 0.28 11.81 4.97
C GLY A 87 1.17 11.87 3.74
N GLN A 88 2.27 12.63 3.80
CA GLN A 88 3.26 12.68 2.72
C GLN A 88 3.96 11.34 2.47
N GLN A 89 4.25 10.56 3.52
CA GLN A 89 4.83 9.22 3.36
C GLN A 89 3.85 8.21 2.76
N THR A 90 2.54 8.45 2.89
CA THR A 90 1.51 7.56 2.33
C THR A 90 1.28 7.80 0.83
N LEU A 91 1.58 9.00 0.33
CA LEU A 91 1.45 9.40 -1.07
C LEU A 91 2.61 8.87 -1.93
#